data_AF-A0A8T6CWQ7-F1
#
_entry.id   AF-A0A8T6CWQ7-F1
#
_cell.length_a   1.000
_cell.length_b   1.000
_cell.length_c   1.000
_cell.angle_alpha   90.00
_cell.angle_beta   90.00
_cell.angle_gamma   90.00
#
_symmetry.space_group_name_H-M   'P 1'
#
loop_
_entity.id
_entity.type
_entity.pdbx_description
1 polymer ?
#
loop_
_entity_poly.entity_id
_entity_poly.type
_entity_poly.pdbx_seq_one_letter_code
_entity_poly.pdbx_strand_id
1 'polypeptide(L)'
;MRRTWQLLCGWCDELLWFVADLRERRPGLLLGLIAGFVALVVFALVTVVAISDGASNRQGESPSSERSVTAADESTPPVRYVAYNGLAHQQSREAVPAEASSAGTDQPGVALRTLSDLLRNRLDESELIYGSNGSEGSILPLDNGVVPSSGPRFQTQWQLILPSAGIRAAVVQVGLTPDGAMGSPDNPFVVGWFNRSALPGETGNALLGGHRDYQDRDGNIDVGVCWKLDETRVGDQLIMFDESKNRYYVYDIVDKATIRPDSKEAIKYLSQTRESVVTLITCSGDFDEQTHSYEERIVVVALLSAVAGPDA
;
A
#
# COMPACT_ATOMS: atom_id res chain seq x y z
N MET A 1 -2.28 -5.83 -40.18
CA MET A 1 -1.35 -4.80 -39.65
C MET A 1 -0.59 -3.99 -40.73
N ARG A 2 -1.23 -3.53 -41.83
CA ARG A 2 -0.58 -2.58 -42.78
C ARG A 2 -1.55 -1.58 -43.44
N ARG A 3 -2.61 -1.17 -42.74
CA ARG A 3 -3.55 -0.14 -43.28
C ARG A 3 -3.96 0.96 -42.30
N THR A 4 -3.52 0.91 -41.05
CA THR A 4 -3.79 1.97 -40.04
C THR A 4 -2.62 2.95 -39.85
N TRP A 5 -1.43 2.65 -40.39
CA TRP A 5 -0.24 3.50 -40.29
C TRP A 5 -0.11 4.58 -41.38
N GLN A 6 -1.05 4.68 -42.32
CA GLN A 6 -1.02 5.71 -43.38
C GLN A 6 -1.85 6.96 -43.09
N LEU A 7 -2.66 6.98 -42.03
CA LEU A 7 -3.52 8.14 -41.71
C LEU A 7 -2.91 9.10 -40.67
N LEU A 8 -1.91 8.66 -39.89
CA LEU A 8 -1.25 9.50 -38.88
C LEU A 8 -0.06 10.32 -39.43
N CYS A 9 0.52 9.94 -40.57
CA CYS A 9 1.62 10.72 -41.18
C CYS A 9 1.12 11.91 -42.03
N GLY A 10 -0.11 11.87 -42.56
CA GLY A 10 -0.63 12.94 -43.42
C GLY A 10 -0.93 14.26 -42.68
N TRP A 11 -1.25 14.19 -41.38
CA TRP A 11 -1.59 15.38 -40.59
C TRP A 11 -0.38 16.21 -40.17
N CYS A 12 0.81 15.61 -40.13
CA CYS A 12 2.02 16.33 -39.70
C CYS A 12 2.60 17.20 -40.83
N ASP A 13 2.51 16.72 -42.08
CA ASP A 13 3.03 17.44 -43.25
C ASP A 13 2.13 18.63 -43.64
N GLU A 14 0.80 18.52 -43.49
CA GLU A 14 -0.11 19.65 -43.75
C GLU A 14 0.04 20.79 -42.73
N LEU A 15 0.31 20.45 -41.47
CA LEU A 15 0.46 21.44 -40.40
C LEU A 15 1.79 22.20 -40.52
N LEU A 16 2.86 21.50 -40.92
CA LEU A 16 4.15 22.12 -41.22
C LEU A 16 4.10 23.01 -42.48
N TRP A 17 3.35 22.59 -43.51
CA TRP A 17 3.11 23.43 -44.69
C TRP A 17 2.28 24.68 -44.36
N PHE A 18 1.23 24.55 -43.54
CA PHE A 18 0.38 25.67 -43.12
C PHE A 18 1.15 26.71 -42.29
N VAL A 19 2.03 26.28 -41.39
CA VAL A 19 2.90 27.16 -40.60
C VAL A 19 3.95 27.85 -41.49
N ALA A 20 4.49 27.15 -42.49
CA ALA A 20 5.42 27.73 -43.47
C ALA A 20 4.74 28.76 -44.39
N ASP A 21 3.52 28.49 -44.88
CA ASP A 21 2.76 29.40 -45.75
C ASP A 21 2.31 30.67 -45.02
N LEU A 22 1.92 30.56 -43.74
CA LEU A 22 1.61 31.73 -42.89
C LEU A 22 2.83 32.63 -42.64
N ARG A 23 4.02 32.05 -42.54
CA ARG A 23 5.28 32.79 -42.37
C ARG A 23 5.64 33.61 -43.61
N GLU A 24 5.30 33.10 -44.80
CA GLU A 24 5.74 33.69 -46.07
C GLU A 24 4.69 34.66 -46.68
N ARG A 25 3.38 34.39 -46.50
CA ARG A 25 2.31 35.18 -47.14
C ARG A 25 1.62 36.21 -46.27
N ARG A 26 1.58 36.04 -44.94
CA ARG A 26 0.85 36.95 -44.01
C ARG A 26 1.53 37.09 -42.64
N PRO A 27 2.74 37.66 -42.56
CA PRO A 27 3.52 37.74 -41.32
C PRO A 27 2.79 38.50 -40.19
N GLY A 28 1.91 39.45 -40.52
CA GLY A 28 1.09 40.17 -39.53
C GLY A 28 0.03 39.31 -38.82
N LEU A 29 -0.48 38.27 -39.47
CA LEU A 29 -1.48 37.38 -38.88
C LEU A 29 -0.84 36.36 -37.93
N LEU A 30 0.36 35.88 -38.27
CA LEU A 30 1.18 35.02 -37.41
C LEU A 30 1.65 35.76 -36.15
N LEU A 31 2.11 37.01 -36.30
CA LEU A 31 2.44 37.87 -35.16
C LEU A 31 1.22 38.15 -34.26
N GLY A 32 0.03 38.33 -34.84
CA GLY A 32 -1.21 38.51 -34.10
C GLY A 32 -1.62 37.27 -33.29
N LEU A 33 -1.47 36.07 -33.86
CA LEU A 33 -1.77 34.81 -33.16
C LEU A 33 -0.78 34.52 -32.03
N ILE A 34 0.52 34.77 -32.24
CA ILE A 34 1.55 34.61 -31.20
C ILE A 34 1.33 35.64 -30.09
N ALA A 35 1.06 36.91 -30.43
CA ALA A 35 0.76 37.94 -29.44
C ALA A 35 -0.50 37.63 -28.63
N GLY A 36 -1.55 37.09 -29.27
CA GLY A 36 -2.77 36.64 -28.60
C GLY A 36 -2.53 35.49 -27.63
N PHE A 37 -1.72 34.49 -28.02
CA PHE A 37 -1.37 33.37 -27.15
C PHE A 37 -0.53 33.82 -25.95
N VAL A 38 0.47 34.67 -26.17
CA VAL A 38 1.30 35.22 -25.09
C VAL A 38 0.46 36.06 -24.13
N ALA A 39 -0.46 36.90 -24.63
CA ALA A 39 -1.36 37.68 -23.78
C ALA A 39 -2.27 36.79 -22.91
N LEU A 40 -2.74 35.67 -23.44
CA LEU A 40 -3.61 34.73 -22.73
C LEU A 40 -2.84 33.98 -21.62
N VAL A 41 -1.59 33.58 -21.89
CA VAL A 41 -0.70 32.96 -20.90
C VAL A 41 -0.32 33.95 -19.80
N VAL A 42 0.00 35.21 -20.15
CA VAL A 42 0.30 36.27 -19.18
C VAL A 42 -0.92 36.57 -18.31
N PHE A 43 -2.12 36.65 -18.89
CA PHE A 43 -3.36 36.88 -18.13
C PHE A 43 -3.66 35.74 -17.15
N ALA A 44 -3.45 34.48 -17.56
CA ALA A 44 -3.60 33.32 -16.69
C ALA A 44 -2.60 33.36 -15.51
N LEU A 45 -1.33 33.69 -15.77
CA LEU A 45 -0.30 33.83 -14.73
C LEU A 45 -0.60 34.96 -13.74
N VAL A 46 -1.03 36.14 -14.23
CA VAL A 46 -1.42 37.27 -13.36
C VAL A 46 -2.62 36.91 -12.49
N THR A 47 -3.58 36.15 -13.01
CA THR A 47 -4.75 35.69 -12.24
C THR A 47 -4.33 34.72 -11.13
N VAL A 48 -3.41 33.80 -11.39
CA VAL A 48 -2.88 32.86 -10.38
C VAL A 48 -2.12 33.59 -9.27
N VAL A 49 -1.31 34.60 -9.61
CA VAL A 49 -0.58 35.41 -8.62
C VAL A 49 -1.54 36.26 -7.77
N ALA A 50 -2.57 36.87 -8.38
CA ALA A 50 -3.57 37.64 -7.64
C ALA A 50 -4.40 36.79 -6.66
N ILE A 51 -4.65 35.52 -6.99
CA ILE A 51 -5.31 34.56 -6.08
C ILE A 51 -4.38 34.17 -4.93
N SER A 52 -3.07 34.04 -5.19
CA SER A 52 -2.06 33.75 -4.17
C SER A 52 -1.89 34.91 -3.17
N ASP A 53 -1.88 36.15 -3.65
CA ASP A 53 -1.74 37.35 -2.79
C ASP A 53 -3.04 37.69 -2.03
N GLY A 54 -4.21 37.34 -2.58
CA GLY A 54 -5.50 37.50 -1.89
C GLY A 54 -5.69 36.56 -0.68
N ALA A 55 -4.92 35.48 -0.61
CA ALA A 55 -4.97 34.51 0.48
C ALA A 55 -4.08 34.87 1.69
N SER A 56 -3.10 35.77 1.53
CA SER A 56 -2.15 36.12 2.60
C SER A 56 -2.60 37.28 3.50
N ASN A 57 -3.67 38.01 3.13
CA ASN A 57 -4.03 39.28 3.79
C ASN A 57 -5.30 39.22 4.69
N ARG A 58 -5.64 38.05 5.24
CA ARG A 58 -6.64 37.91 6.31
C ARG A 58 -6.06 37.26 7.56
N GLN A 59 -5.16 37.96 8.24
CA GLN A 59 -4.85 37.73 9.65
C GLN A 59 -4.88 39.11 10.32
N GLY A 60 -5.94 39.34 11.08
CA GLY A 60 -6.16 40.57 11.84
C GLY A 60 -5.20 40.69 13.03
N GLU A 61 -4.96 41.94 13.40
CA GLU A 61 -4.17 42.38 14.54
C GLU A 61 -4.64 41.87 15.92
N SER A 62 -3.64 41.69 16.80
CA SER A 62 -3.56 42.18 18.21
C SER A 62 -3.21 41.10 19.25
N PRO A 63 -2.76 41.46 20.48
CA PRO A 63 -1.37 41.80 20.76
C PRO A 63 -0.72 40.91 21.83
N SER A 64 0.60 41.06 21.94
CA SER A 64 1.50 40.54 22.97
C SER A 64 0.97 40.55 24.42
N SER A 65 1.13 39.44 25.13
CA SER A 65 1.50 39.46 26.55
C SER A 65 2.25 38.17 26.93
N GLU A 66 3.40 38.34 27.58
CA GLU A 66 4.17 37.31 28.26
C GLU A 66 3.37 36.75 29.45
N ARG A 67 3.27 35.41 29.59
CA ARG A 67 3.38 34.74 30.90
C ARG A 67 3.47 33.22 30.84
N SER A 68 4.52 32.72 31.51
CA SER A 68 4.63 31.49 32.32
C SER A 68 4.17 30.14 31.75
N VAL A 69 5.17 29.27 31.60
CA VAL A 69 5.14 27.81 31.80
C VAL A 69 4.05 27.37 32.79
N THR A 70 3.09 26.54 32.36
CA THR A 70 2.56 25.35 33.06
C THR A 70 1.48 24.63 32.22
N ALA A 71 1.42 23.30 32.40
CA ALA A 71 0.37 22.34 32.05
C ALA A 71 0.20 21.91 30.58
N ALA A 72 0.39 20.61 30.37
CA ALA A 72 0.02 19.87 29.17
C ALA A 72 -1.50 19.88 28.99
N ASP A 73 -1.96 20.15 27.76
CA ASP A 73 -3.36 20.00 27.36
C ASP A 73 -3.58 18.59 26.77
N GLU A 74 -4.09 17.68 27.60
CA GLU A 74 -4.67 16.41 27.19
C GLU A 74 -6.06 16.66 26.57
N SER A 75 -6.13 16.92 25.28
CA SER A 75 -7.41 16.96 24.55
C SER A 75 -7.54 15.94 23.41
N THR A 76 -6.55 15.03 23.27
CA THR A 76 -6.72 13.84 22.43
C THR A 76 -7.53 12.79 23.20
N PRO A 77 -8.72 12.36 22.71
CA PRO A 77 -9.46 11.29 23.35
C PRO A 77 -8.56 10.03 23.43
N PRO A 78 -8.62 9.25 24.52
CA PRO A 78 -7.76 8.09 24.67
C PRO A 78 -8.01 7.11 23.53
N VAL A 79 -6.96 6.80 22.77
CA VAL A 79 -6.99 5.75 21.74
C VAL A 79 -7.38 4.46 22.44
N ARG A 80 -8.52 3.88 22.06
CA ARG A 80 -8.94 2.57 22.56
C ARG A 80 -8.12 1.50 21.87
N TYR A 81 -7.27 0.84 22.64
CA TYR A 81 -6.51 -0.30 22.16
C TYR A 81 -7.31 -1.59 22.32
N VAL A 82 -7.25 -2.45 21.31
CA VAL A 82 -7.72 -3.83 21.39
C VAL A 82 -6.52 -4.70 21.79
N ALA A 83 -6.66 -5.50 22.85
CA ALA A 83 -5.67 -6.50 23.20
C ALA A 83 -5.95 -7.76 22.38
N TYR A 84 -4.95 -8.26 21.66
CA TYR A 84 -5.00 -9.61 21.11
C TYR A 84 -4.63 -10.61 22.21
N ASN A 85 -5.52 -10.73 23.20
CA ASN A 85 -5.45 -11.84 24.15
C ASN A 85 -5.73 -13.10 23.34
N GLY A 86 -4.68 -13.90 23.08
CA GLY A 86 -4.73 -15.09 22.21
C GLY A 86 -6.10 -15.76 22.24
N LEU A 87 -6.83 -15.63 21.13
CA LEU A 87 -8.09 -16.34 20.92
C LEU A 87 -7.74 -17.82 20.92
N ALA A 88 -7.84 -18.41 22.11
CA ALA A 88 -7.70 -19.83 22.32
C ALA A 88 -8.83 -20.51 21.55
N HIS A 89 -8.54 -20.94 20.32
CA HIS A 89 -9.26 -22.07 19.78
C HIS A 89 -8.81 -23.30 20.58
N GLN A 90 -9.59 -23.66 21.60
CA GLN A 90 -9.71 -25.03 22.05
C GLN A 90 -10.10 -25.88 20.84
N GLN A 91 -9.13 -26.46 20.16
CA GLN A 91 -9.31 -27.70 19.43
C GLN A 91 -8.37 -28.73 20.04
N SER A 92 -9.02 -29.75 20.58
CA SER A 92 -8.49 -30.98 21.18
C SER A 92 -7.09 -31.37 20.70
N ARG A 93 -6.11 -31.29 21.62
CA ARG A 93 -4.97 -32.20 21.60
C ARG A 93 -5.48 -33.59 21.93
N GLU A 94 -5.76 -34.40 20.93
CA GLU A 94 -5.72 -35.85 21.11
C GLU A 94 -4.25 -36.26 21.29
N ALA A 95 -3.98 -36.90 22.42
CA ALA A 95 -2.66 -37.36 22.79
C ALA A 95 -2.21 -38.49 21.85
N VAL A 96 -1.11 -38.27 21.14
CA VAL A 96 -0.36 -39.36 20.49
C VAL A 96 0.49 -40.04 21.58
N PRO A 97 0.47 -41.38 21.73
CA PRO A 97 1.21 -42.05 22.79
C PRO A 97 2.72 -41.91 22.58
N ALA A 98 3.42 -41.72 23.70
CA ALA A 98 4.87 -41.77 23.76
C ALA A 98 5.35 -43.21 23.52
N GLU A 99 6.14 -43.42 22.47
CA GLU A 99 7.10 -44.53 22.42
C GLU A 99 8.51 -43.98 22.52
N ALA A 100 9.20 -44.48 23.54
CA ALA A 100 10.57 -44.16 23.86
C ALA A 100 11.54 -44.84 22.89
N SER A 101 12.55 -44.10 22.45
CA SER A 101 13.85 -44.68 22.13
C SER A 101 14.95 -43.73 22.60
N SER A 102 15.65 -44.19 23.63
CA SER A 102 16.80 -43.56 24.28
C SER A 102 18.04 -43.53 23.38
N ALA A 103 18.77 -42.41 23.39
CA ALA A 103 20.15 -42.31 23.86
C ALA A 103 20.88 -41.11 23.20
N GLY A 104 21.53 -40.27 24.03
CA GLY A 104 22.77 -39.60 23.63
C GLY A 104 22.85 -38.09 23.79
N THR A 105 23.31 -37.66 24.97
CA THR A 105 24.17 -36.49 25.26
C THR A 105 23.65 -35.05 25.10
N ASP A 106 23.37 -34.45 26.26
CA ASP A 106 23.77 -33.12 26.74
C ASP A 106 24.46 -32.16 25.74
N GLN A 107 23.74 -31.09 25.38
CA GLN A 107 24.25 -29.74 25.10
C GLN A 107 23.12 -28.72 25.37
N PRO A 108 23.24 -27.81 26.35
CA PRO A 108 22.37 -26.65 26.46
C PRO A 108 22.90 -25.54 25.53
N GLY A 109 22.22 -25.25 24.41
CA GLY A 109 22.57 -24.10 23.57
C GLY A 109 22.32 -24.19 22.06
N VAL A 110 21.20 -24.79 21.60
CA VAL A 110 20.85 -24.82 20.16
C VAL A 110 19.54 -24.09 19.88
N ALA A 111 19.37 -22.89 20.44
CA ALA A 111 18.38 -21.92 19.98
C ALA A 111 19.16 -20.73 19.43
N LEU A 112 18.87 -20.31 18.18
CA LEU A 112 19.62 -19.33 17.37
C LEU A 112 20.76 -19.90 16.50
N ARG A 113 20.55 -21.04 15.85
CA ARG A 113 21.01 -21.11 14.46
C ARG A 113 20.12 -20.14 13.70
N THR A 114 20.76 -19.10 13.17
CA THR A 114 20.21 -17.81 12.75
C THR A 114 18.81 -17.92 12.13
N LEU A 115 17.87 -17.03 12.49
CA LEU A 115 16.60 -16.89 11.75
C LEU A 115 16.87 -16.69 10.25
N SER A 116 18.02 -16.10 9.89
CA SER A 116 18.53 -16.01 8.52
C SER A 116 18.76 -17.37 7.84
N ASP A 117 19.10 -18.42 8.58
CA ASP A 117 19.24 -19.78 8.07
C ASP A 117 17.87 -20.48 7.96
N LEU A 118 16.93 -20.16 8.86
CA LEU A 118 15.53 -20.58 8.73
C LEU A 118 14.86 -19.92 7.53
N LEU A 119 15.10 -18.62 7.31
CA LEU A 119 14.59 -17.88 6.17
C LEU A 119 15.28 -18.35 4.88
N ARG A 120 16.62 -18.48 4.84
CA ARG A 120 17.33 -18.96 3.62
C ARG A 120 17.05 -20.41 3.23
N ASN A 121 16.84 -21.31 4.20
CA ASN A 121 16.60 -22.73 3.90
C ASN A 121 15.11 -23.11 3.84
N ARG A 122 14.19 -22.22 4.23
CA ARG A 122 12.73 -22.46 4.11
C ARG A 122 12.00 -21.54 3.13
N LEU A 123 12.59 -20.41 2.75
CA LEU A 123 12.07 -19.59 1.66
C LEU A 123 12.72 -20.08 0.37
N ASP A 124 12.06 -21.02 -0.32
CA ASP A 124 12.37 -21.22 -1.72
C ASP A 124 11.83 -20.01 -2.49
N GLU A 125 12.72 -19.06 -2.82
CA GLU A 125 12.33 -17.84 -3.53
C GLU A 125 11.70 -18.13 -4.90
N SER A 126 11.92 -19.32 -5.48
CA SER A 126 11.29 -19.71 -6.74
C SER A 126 9.81 -20.06 -6.59
N GLU A 127 9.33 -20.34 -5.37
CA GLU A 127 7.92 -20.56 -5.05
C GLU A 127 7.17 -19.25 -4.72
N LEU A 128 7.89 -18.13 -4.60
CA LEU A 128 7.32 -16.80 -4.37
C LEU A 128 6.96 -16.15 -5.72
N ILE A 129 5.79 -16.51 -6.22
CA ILE A 129 5.34 -16.24 -7.59
C ILE A 129 4.58 -14.90 -7.70
N TYR A 130 4.03 -14.39 -6.60
CA TYR A 130 3.14 -13.22 -6.62
C TYR A 130 3.80 -11.99 -5.99
N GLY A 131 3.91 -10.92 -6.79
CA GLY A 131 4.39 -9.61 -6.37
C GLY A 131 5.57 -9.08 -7.20
N SER A 132 5.81 -7.78 -7.11
CA SER A 132 6.91 -7.10 -7.79
C SER A 132 7.66 -6.16 -6.83
N ASN A 133 8.71 -5.54 -7.34
CA ASN A 133 9.49 -4.55 -6.59
C ASN A 133 8.86 -3.14 -6.58
N GLY A 134 7.67 -2.96 -7.16
CA GLY A 134 6.96 -1.68 -7.21
C GLY A 134 7.60 -0.61 -8.10
N SER A 135 8.47 -1.01 -9.04
CA SER A 135 9.05 -0.11 -10.05
C SER A 135 8.14 0.10 -11.27
N GLU A 136 7.14 -0.76 -11.44
CA GLU A 136 6.12 -0.60 -12.47
C GLU A 136 5.20 0.52 -12.00
N GLY A 137 5.03 1.55 -12.84
CA GLY A 137 4.16 2.70 -12.54
C GLY A 137 2.69 2.30 -12.30
N SER A 138 1.80 3.28 -12.28
CA SER A 138 0.37 2.99 -12.10
C SER A 138 -0.16 2.16 -13.27
N ILE A 139 -0.60 0.94 -12.97
CA ILE A 139 -1.19 -0.03 -13.92
C ILE A 139 -2.71 0.04 -13.88
N LEU A 140 -3.28 0.38 -12.73
CA LEU A 140 -4.72 0.53 -12.56
C LEU A 140 -5.19 1.95 -12.93
N PRO A 141 -6.45 2.10 -13.38
CA PRO A 141 -7.11 3.40 -13.36
C PRO A 141 -7.23 3.90 -11.90
N LEU A 142 -7.13 5.22 -11.72
CA LEU A 142 -7.47 5.83 -10.44
C LEU A 142 -8.99 5.97 -10.39
N ASP A 143 -9.65 5.00 -9.79
CA ASP A 143 -11.11 4.92 -9.65
C ASP A 143 -11.50 4.69 -8.18
N ASN A 144 -12.72 4.20 -7.95
CA ASN A 144 -13.30 4.10 -6.63
C ASN A 144 -12.53 3.09 -5.76
N GLY A 145 -11.68 3.62 -4.88
CA GLY A 145 -10.92 2.84 -3.92
C GLY A 145 -9.42 2.80 -4.22
N VAL A 146 -8.99 3.06 -5.46
CA VAL A 146 -7.57 3.09 -5.83
C VAL A 146 -6.97 4.47 -5.57
N VAL A 147 -5.81 4.53 -4.94
CA VAL A 147 -5.09 5.77 -4.65
C VAL A 147 -3.69 5.77 -5.28
N PRO A 148 -3.13 6.95 -5.62
CA PRO A 148 -1.78 7.02 -6.17
C PRO A 148 -0.76 6.38 -5.22
N SER A 149 0.07 5.48 -5.75
CA SER A 149 1.06 4.74 -4.95
C SER A 149 2.35 4.35 -5.69
N SER A 150 2.41 4.49 -7.02
CA SER A 150 3.60 4.07 -7.79
C SER A 150 4.69 5.15 -7.90
N GLY A 151 4.44 6.37 -7.41
CA GLY A 151 5.42 7.47 -7.45
C GLY A 151 6.54 7.32 -6.39
N PRO A 152 7.74 7.88 -6.61
CA PRO A 152 8.87 7.74 -5.67
C PRO A 152 8.58 8.16 -4.23
N ARG A 153 7.69 9.15 -4.05
CA ARG A 153 7.27 9.63 -2.72
C ARG A 153 6.48 8.61 -1.89
N PHE A 154 5.94 7.58 -2.54
CA PHE A 154 5.14 6.53 -1.90
C PHE A 154 5.95 5.26 -1.68
N GLN A 155 7.12 5.13 -2.30
CA GLN A 155 7.95 3.96 -2.11
C GLN A 155 8.44 3.90 -0.66
N THR A 156 8.38 2.69 -0.10
CA THR A 156 9.00 2.39 1.18
C THR A 156 10.25 1.55 0.98
N GLN A 157 10.88 1.12 2.06
CA GLN A 157 11.97 0.14 2.05
C GLN A 157 11.49 -1.19 2.63
N TRP A 158 10.17 -1.40 2.65
CA TRP A 158 9.54 -2.60 3.19
C TRP A 158 9.17 -3.58 2.09
N GLN A 159 9.35 -4.86 2.37
CA GLN A 159 8.80 -5.97 1.60
C GLN A 159 7.93 -6.84 2.50
N LEU A 160 6.83 -7.32 1.95
CA LEU A 160 6.03 -8.40 2.50
C LEU A 160 6.47 -9.71 1.89
N ILE A 161 6.70 -10.71 2.74
CA ILE A 161 6.94 -12.11 2.34
C ILE A 161 5.94 -12.98 3.09
N LEU A 162 5.14 -13.75 2.36
CA LEU A 162 4.15 -14.68 2.93
C LEU A 162 4.17 -15.98 2.11
N PRO A 163 4.98 -16.97 2.54
CA PRO A 163 5.28 -18.15 1.72
C PRO A 163 4.07 -19.03 1.43
N SER A 164 3.16 -19.20 2.40
CA SER A 164 1.98 -20.05 2.21
C SER A 164 1.01 -19.52 1.16
N ALA A 165 1.13 -18.25 0.76
CA ALA A 165 0.40 -17.65 -0.36
C ALA A 165 1.30 -17.36 -1.58
N GLY A 166 2.58 -17.75 -1.55
CA GLY A 166 3.55 -17.47 -2.62
C GLY A 166 3.83 -15.98 -2.83
N ILE A 167 3.71 -15.15 -1.79
CA ILE A 167 3.81 -13.69 -1.91
C ILE A 167 5.23 -13.23 -1.58
N ARG A 168 5.81 -12.42 -2.46
CA ARG A 168 6.94 -11.53 -2.19
C ARG A 168 6.76 -10.22 -2.94
N ALA A 169 6.46 -9.15 -2.20
CA ALA A 169 6.06 -7.89 -2.81
C ALA A 169 6.64 -6.68 -2.09
N ALA A 170 6.97 -5.64 -2.85
CA ALA A 170 7.24 -4.33 -2.30
C ALA A 170 6.00 -3.77 -1.59
N VAL A 171 6.26 -3.01 -0.53
CA VAL A 171 5.23 -2.28 0.20
C VAL A 171 5.32 -0.80 -0.17
N VAL A 172 4.19 -0.21 -0.55
CA VAL A 172 4.05 1.21 -0.92
C VAL A 172 3.14 1.92 0.08
N GLN A 173 3.29 3.22 0.21
CA GLN A 173 2.38 4.02 1.04
C GLN A 173 1.06 4.24 0.31
N VAL A 174 -0.04 3.97 1.00
CA VAL A 174 -1.39 4.36 0.58
C VAL A 174 -2.01 5.29 1.62
N GLY A 175 -2.84 6.20 1.12
CA GLY A 175 -3.57 7.16 1.95
C GLY A 175 -5.04 6.77 2.11
N LEU A 176 -5.86 7.78 2.37
CA LEU A 176 -7.30 7.64 2.33
C LEU A 176 -7.85 7.98 0.96
N THR A 177 -8.92 7.32 0.58
CA THR A 177 -9.83 7.73 -0.50
C THR A 177 -10.59 9.01 -0.10
N PRO A 178 -11.23 9.73 -1.05
CA PRO A 178 -11.99 10.94 -0.74
C PRO A 178 -13.13 10.75 0.28
N ASP A 179 -13.72 9.55 0.33
CA ASP A 179 -14.76 9.13 1.28
C ASP A 179 -14.19 8.64 2.63
N GLY A 180 -12.87 8.63 2.79
CA GLY A 180 -12.21 8.34 4.07
C GLY A 180 -11.93 6.87 4.35
N ALA A 181 -12.06 5.98 3.35
CA ALA A 181 -11.63 4.60 3.43
C ALA A 181 -10.12 4.47 3.17
N MET A 182 -9.50 3.38 3.63
CA MET A 182 -8.12 3.05 3.22
C MET A 182 -8.09 2.78 1.72
N GLY A 183 -7.19 3.46 1.00
CA GLY A 183 -7.02 3.26 -0.43
C GLY A 183 -6.25 1.98 -0.75
N SER A 184 -6.58 1.36 -1.88
CA SER A 184 -5.82 0.30 -2.52
C SER A 184 -4.70 0.88 -3.40
N PRO A 185 -3.57 0.17 -3.56
CA PRO A 185 -2.49 0.65 -4.42
C PRO A 185 -2.91 0.70 -5.90
N ASP A 186 -2.32 1.63 -6.65
CA ASP A 186 -2.51 1.76 -8.12
C ASP A 186 -1.68 0.77 -8.95
N ASN A 187 -0.92 -0.10 -8.27
CA ASN A 187 -0.21 -1.22 -8.85
C ASN A 187 -0.69 -2.52 -8.15
N PRO A 188 -1.08 -3.54 -8.92
CA PRO A 188 -1.64 -4.79 -8.40
C PRO A 188 -0.62 -5.79 -7.85
N PHE A 189 0.65 -5.60 -8.15
CA PHE A 189 1.76 -6.46 -7.76
C PHE A 189 2.47 -5.96 -6.49
N VAL A 190 1.95 -4.90 -5.86
CA VAL A 190 2.49 -4.34 -4.61
C VAL A 190 1.43 -4.36 -3.51
N VAL A 191 1.90 -4.26 -2.27
CA VAL A 191 1.03 -4.14 -1.10
C VAL A 191 1.03 -2.70 -0.61
N GLY A 192 -0.15 -2.13 -0.39
CA GLY A 192 -0.31 -0.80 0.19
C GLY A 192 -0.30 -0.85 1.72
N TRP A 193 0.63 -0.14 2.35
CA TRP A 193 0.60 0.17 3.78
C TRP A 193 -0.13 1.49 4.03
N PHE A 194 -1.13 1.47 4.91
CA PHE A 194 -1.84 2.68 5.29
C PHE A 194 -0.94 3.59 6.13
N ASN A 195 -0.58 4.74 5.58
CA ASN A 195 0.44 5.64 6.14
C ASN A 195 0.07 6.33 7.48
N ARG A 196 -1.13 6.06 8.02
CA ARG A 196 -1.56 6.50 9.35
C ARG A 196 -1.69 5.35 10.35
N SER A 197 -1.32 4.14 9.93
CA SER A 197 -1.24 2.95 10.79
C SER A 197 0.17 2.78 11.36
N ALA A 198 0.38 1.82 12.25
CA ALA A 198 1.73 1.56 12.78
C ALA A 198 2.67 1.08 11.68
N LEU A 199 3.98 1.30 11.83
CA LEU A 199 4.95 0.60 10.99
C LEU A 199 5.12 -0.85 11.48
N PRO A 200 5.46 -1.79 10.59
CA PRO A 200 5.84 -3.13 11.02
C PRO A 200 6.97 -3.09 12.07
N GLY A 201 6.78 -3.83 13.16
CA GLY A 201 7.72 -3.95 14.28
C GLY A 201 7.43 -2.96 15.40
N GLU A 202 6.62 -1.92 15.15
CA GLU A 202 6.20 -0.97 16.17
C GLU A 202 4.96 -1.48 16.93
N THR A 203 4.75 -0.93 18.12
CA THR A 203 3.50 -1.15 18.87
C THR A 203 2.33 -0.55 18.10
N GLY A 204 1.25 -1.31 17.95
CA GLY A 204 0.10 -0.93 17.17
C GLY A 204 -0.13 -1.90 16.00
N ASN A 205 -1.07 -1.52 15.15
CA ASN A 205 -1.51 -2.34 14.03
C ASN A 205 -1.04 -1.70 12.72
N ALA A 206 -0.18 -2.40 11.99
CA ALA A 206 0.24 -2.06 10.64
C ALA A 206 -0.80 -2.60 9.65
N LEU A 207 -1.54 -1.69 9.03
CA LEU A 207 -2.63 -2.04 8.12
C LEU A 207 -2.09 -2.12 6.69
N LEU A 208 -2.20 -3.30 6.09
CA LEU A 208 -1.74 -3.63 4.75
C LEU A 208 -2.93 -4.06 3.88
N GLY A 209 -2.94 -3.64 2.62
CA GLY A 209 -3.95 -4.00 1.63
C GLY A 209 -3.31 -4.38 0.31
N GLY A 210 -3.78 -5.45 -0.31
CA GLY A 210 -3.32 -5.88 -1.63
C GLY A 210 -4.47 -6.35 -2.50
N HIS A 211 -4.28 -6.27 -3.82
CA HIS A 211 -5.28 -6.72 -4.79
C HIS A 211 -5.36 -8.24 -4.83
N ARG A 212 -6.58 -8.78 -4.88
CA ARG A 212 -6.80 -10.20 -5.15
C ARG A 212 -6.58 -10.47 -6.63
N ASP A 213 -7.30 -9.73 -7.45
CA ASP A 213 -7.18 -9.60 -8.89
C ASP A 213 -7.41 -8.14 -9.24
N TYR A 214 -7.22 -7.81 -10.50
CA TYR A 214 -7.42 -6.47 -10.98
C TYR A 214 -7.78 -6.44 -12.45
N GLN A 215 -8.48 -5.38 -12.84
CA GLN A 215 -8.66 -5.03 -14.24
C GLN A 215 -7.73 -3.86 -14.60
N ASP A 216 -6.87 -4.04 -15.61
CA ASP A 216 -6.00 -2.98 -16.10
C ASP A 216 -6.77 -1.92 -16.92
N ARG A 217 -6.05 -0.89 -17.38
CA ARG A 217 -6.64 0.19 -18.20
C ARG A 217 -7.13 -0.26 -19.58
N ASP A 218 -6.63 -1.39 -20.07
CA ASP A 218 -7.01 -1.96 -21.36
C ASP A 218 -8.17 -2.96 -21.21
N GLY A 219 -8.62 -3.23 -19.98
CA GLY A 219 -9.73 -4.12 -19.66
C GLY A 219 -9.32 -5.58 -19.44
N ASN A 220 -8.02 -5.89 -19.37
CA ASN A 220 -7.54 -7.24 -19.07
C ASN A 220 -7.62 -7.50 -17.57
N ILE A 221 -8.04 -8.71 -17.20
CA ILE A 221 -8.04 -9.16 -15.82
C ILE A 221 -6.80 -9.98 -15.55
N ASP A 222 -6.06 -9.57 -14.53
CA ASP A 222 -4.81 -10.19 -14.12
C ASP A 222 -4.87 -10.54 -12.63
N VAL A 223 -3.96 -11.42 -12.23
CA VAL A 223 -3.84 -11.91 -10.87
C VAL A 223 -3.12 -10.88 -10.01
N GLY A 224 -3.72 -10.49 -8.89
CA GLY A 224 -3.15 -9.56 -7.93
C GLY A 224 -2.23 -10.24 -6.92
N VAL A 225 -1.43 -9.44 -6.24
CA VAL A 225 -0.44 -9.90 -5.26
C VAL A 225 -1.02 -10.76 -4.14
N CYS A 226 -2.28 -10.53 -3.75
CA CYS A 226 -2.97 -11.23 -2.67
C CYS A 226 -3.95 -12.30 -3.17
N TRP A 227 -3.83 -12.76 -4.42
CA TRP A 227 -4.74 -13.76 -5.01
C TRP A 227 -4.97 -14.99 -4.14
N LYS A 228 -3.90 -15.52 -3.54
CA LYS A 228 -3.91 -16.74 -2.70
C LYS A 228 -4.01 -16.47 -1.21
N LEU A 229 -4.43 -15.28 -0.79
CA LEU A 229 -4.52 -14.99 0.64
C LEU A 229 -5.52 -15.93 1.36
N ASP A 230 -6.50 -16.46 0.63
CA ASP A 230 -7.44 -17.49 1.07
C ASP A 230 -6.80 -18.86 1.34
N GLU A 231 -5.61 -19.15 0.82
CA GLU A 231 -4.88 -20.40 1.08
C GLU A 231 -4.15 -20.40 2.44
N THR A 232 -3.90 -19.21 3.02
CA THR A 232 -3.21 -19.05 4.31
C THR A 232 -3.99 -19.65 5.49
N ARG A 233 -3.27 -19.99 6.56
CA ARG A 233 -3.82 -20.60 7.77
C ARG A 233 -3.23 -19.96 9.02
N VAL A 234 -3.97 -20.07 10.13
CA VAL A 234 -3.43 -19.77 11.46
C VAL A 234 -2.21 -20.65 11.72
N GLY A 235 -1.13 -20.03 12.20
CA GLY A 235 0.19 -20.64 12.38
C GLY A 235 1.15 -20.47 11.21
N ASP A 236 0.69 -20.00 10.04
CA ASP A 236 1.59 -19.61 8.95
C ASP A 236 2.38 -18.34 9.32
N GLN A 237 3.51 -18.14 8.64
CA GLN A 237 4.40 -17.01 8.92
C GLN A 237 4.24 -15.89 7.88
N LEU A 238 3.99 -14.69 8.36
CA LEU A 238 4.06 -13.44 7.61
C LEU A 238 5.34 -12.72 8.01
N ILE A 239 6.14 -12.30 7.04
CA ILE A 239 7.43 -11.67 7.29
C ILE A 239 7.44 -10.28 6.66
N MET A 240 7.79 -9.29 7.45
CA MET A 240 8.07 -7.93 6.97
C MET A 240 9.58 -7.72 6.97
N PHE A 241 10.14 -7.38 5.82
CA PHE A 241 11.57 -7.10 5.66
C PHE A 241 11.80 -5.60 5.46
N ASP A 242 12.60 -4.99 6.34
CA ASP A 242 13.08 -3.61 6.26
C ASP A 242 14.45 -3.61 5.59
N GLU A 243 14.50 -3.28 4.30
CA GLU A 243 15.72 -3.21 3.50
C GLU A 243 16.69 -2.15 4.06
N SER A 244 16.15 -1.03 4.57
CA SER A 244 16.97 0.09 5.06
C SER A 244 17.81 -0.30 6.29
N LYS A 245 17.30 -1.25 7.08
CA LYS A 245 17.96 -1.78 8.29
C LYS A 245 18.47 -3.20 8.11
N ASN A 246 18.26 -3.79 6.94
CA ASN A 246 18.49 -5.21 6.66
C ASN A 246 17.91 -6.11 7.78
N ARG A 247 16.64 -5.90 8.13
CA ARG A 247 16.00 -6.50 9.31
C ARG A 247 14.67 -7.17 8.95
N TYR A 248 14.48 -8.38 9.45
CA TYR A 248 13.28 -9.18 9.33
C TYR A 248 12.46 -9.11 10.61
N TYR A 249 11.16 -8.94 10.45
CA TYR A 249 10.15 -9.02 11.51
C TYR A 249 9.23 -10.17 11.15
N VAL A 250 9.25 -11.22 11.96
CA VAL A 250 8.46 -12.44 11.74
C VAL A 250 7.23 -12.38 12.60
N TYR A 251 6.08 -12.57 11.95
CA TYR A 251 4.77 -12.61 12.57
C TYR A 251 4.15 -13.98 12.35
N ASP A 252 3.52 -14.52 13.38
CA ASP A 252 2.70 -15.73 13.25
C ASP A 252 1.25 -15.31 13.02
N ILE A 253 0.59 -15.89 12.02
CA ILE A 253 -0.83 -15.64 11.76
C ILE A 253 -1.64 -16.22 12.92
N VAL A 254 -2.37 -15.35 13.62
CA VAL A 254 -3.16 -15.71 14.82
C VAL A 254 -4.66 -15.70 14.55
N ASP A 255 -5.11 -15.03 13.49
CA ASP A 255 -6.51 -14.97 13.11
C ASP A 255 -6.66 -14.82 11.58
N LYS A 256 -7.75 -15.37 11.05
CA LYS A 256 -8.18 -15.21 9.67
C LYS A 256 -9.69 -15.19 9.61
N ALA A 257 -10.24 -14.18 8.94
CA ALA A 257 -11.67 -14.03 8.79
C ALA A 257 -12.06 -13.59 7.39
N THR A 258 -13.27 -13.97 6.98
CA THR A 258 -13.98 -13.39 5.84
C THR A 258 -15.07 -12.48 6.39
N ILE A 259 -15.07 -11.22 5.98
CA ILE A 259 -16.02 -10.21 6.47
C ILE A 259 -16.58 -9.37 5.33
N ARG A 260 -17.79 -8.87 5.50
CA ARG A 260 -18.31 -7.82 4.62
C ARG A 260 -17.66 -6.46 4.94
N PRO A 261 -17.34 -5.62 3.94
CA PRO A 261 -16.73 -4.31 4.15
C PRO A 261 -17.55 -3.37 5.05
N ASP A 262 -18.87 -3.48 5.00
CA ASP A 262 -19.82 -2.66 5.76
C ASP A 262 -20.12 -3.21 7.17
N SER A 263 -19.50 -4.33 7.53
CA SER A 263 -19.72 -4.96 8.84
C SER A 263 -19.07 -4.15 9.97
N LYS A 264 -19.81 -3.97 11.07
CA LYS A 264 -19.26 -3.41 12.32
C LYS A 264 -18.12 -4.26 12.89
N GLU A 265 -18.06 -5.55 12.52
CA GLU A 265 -16.99 -6.45 12.93
C GLU A 265 -15.64 -6.08 12.31
N ALA A 266 -15.62 -5.37 11.17
CA ALA A 266 -14.39 -4.91 10.53
C ALA A 266 -13.57 -4.00 11.44
N ILE A 267 -14.23 -3.20 12.30
CA ILE A 267 -13.60 -2.21 13.17
C ILE A 267 -12.54 -2.86 14.08
N LYS A 268 -12.78 -4.09 14.57
CA LYS A 268 -11.84 -4.75 15.49
C LYS A 268 -10.50 -5.05 14.81
N TYR A 269 -10.51 -5.37 13.52
CA TYR A 269 -9.31 -5.67 12.73
C TYR A 269 -8.54 -4.41 12.32
N LEU A 270 -9.21 -3.27 12.23
CA LEU A 270 -8.60 -1.98 11.89
C LEU A 270 -8.13 -1.19 13.11
N SER A 271 -8.48 -1.64 14.31
CA SER A 271 -8.18 -0.92 15.55
C SER A 271 -6.70 -1.01 15.94
N GLN A 272 -6.26 -0.02 16.71
CA GLN A 272 -4.92 0.00 17.31
C GLN A 272 -4.79 -1.09 18.38
N THR A 273 -3.59 -1.61 18.54
CA THR A 273 -3.26 -2.73 19.44
C THR A 273 -2.13 -2.37 20.40
N ARG A 274 -2.04 -3.07 21.54
CA ARG A 274 -0.90 -2.88 22.47
C ARG A 274 0.30 -3.71 22.04
N GLU A 275 0.06 -4.72 21.24
CA GLU A 275 1.06 -5.58 20.63
C GLU A 275 1.45 -5.04 19.24
N SER A 276 2.56 -5.54 18.69
CA SER A 276 2.94 -5.29 17.29
C SER A 276 2.18 -6.29 16.40
N VAL A 277 1.24 -5.77 15.63
CA VAL A 277 0.32 -6.55 14.79
C VAL A 277 0.42 -6.09 13.35
N VAL A 278 0.35 -7.03 12.41
CA VAL A 278 0.10 -6.76 10.99
C VAL A 278 -1.28 -7.29 10.64
N THR A 279 -2.10 -6.45 10.03
CA THR A 279 -3.38 -6.86 9.43
C THR A 279 -3.26 -6.72 7.91
N LEU A 280 -3.35 -7.84 7.19
CA LEU A 280 -3.33 -7.87 5.73
C LEU A 280 -4.74 -8.15 5.21
N ILE A 281 -5.21 -7.31 4.29
CA ILE A 281 -6.58 -7.33 3.79
C ILE A 281 -6.57 -7.47 2.26
N THR A 282 -7.45 -8.31 1.73
CA THR A 282 -7.72 -8.36 0.29
C THR A 282 -9.21 -8.58 0.01
N CYS A 283 -9.61 -8.35 -1.24
CA CYS A 283 -10.95 -8.60 -1.74
C CYS A 283 -11.28 -10.10 -1.81
N SER A 284 -12.53 -10.49 -1.61
CA SER A 284 -13.00 -11.88 -1.71
C SER A 284 -14.51 -11.95 -1.94
N GLY A 285 -15.04 -13.16 -2.11
CA GLY A 285 -16.44 -13.39 -2.42
C GLY A 285 -16.78 -13.04 -3.87
N ASP A 286 -18.07 -12.82 -4.13
CA ASP A 286 -18.56 -12.51 -5.47
C ASP A 286 -18.21 -11.06 -5.87
N PHE A 287 -17.96 -10.86 -7.15
CA PHE A 287 -17.70 -9.54 -7.73
C PHE A 287 -19.02 -8.92 -8.21
N ASP A 288 -19.35 -7.73 -7.69
CA ASP A 288 -20.51 -6.96 -8.12
C ASP A 288 -20.11 -6.01 -9.26
N GLU A 289 -20.55 -6.33 -10.48
CA GLU A 289 -20.33 -5.51 -11.68
C GLU A 289 -21.00 -4.13 -11.63
N GLN A 290 -21.97 -3.88 -10.74
CA GLN A 290 -22.60 -2.57 -10.62
C GLN A 290 -21.76 -1.63 -9.76
N THR A 291 -21.17 -2.16 -8.69
CA THR A 291 -20.38 -1.38 -7.73
C THR A 291 -18.87 -1.48 -7.98
N HIS A 292 -18.45 -2.34 -8.92
CA HIS A 292 -17.05 -2.68 -9.20
C HIS A 292 -16.30 -3.10 -7.93
N SER A 293 -16.96 -3.85 -7.06
CA SER A 293 -16.43 -4.22 -5.76
C SER A 293 -16.79 -5.65 -5.40
N TYR A 294 -15.87 -6.27 -4.67
CA TYR A 294 -16.11 -7.56 -4.06
C TYR A 294 -17.01 -7.43 -2.84
N GLU A 295 -17.89 -8.39 -2.63
CA GLU A 295 -18.83 -8.38 -1.50
C GLU A 295 -18.16 -8.62 -0.13
N GLU A 296 -16.99 -9.26 -0.13
CA GLU A 296 -16.30 -9.67 1.09
C GLU A 296 -14.81 -9.27 1.08
N ARG A 297 -14.18 -9.37 2.25
CA ARG A 297 -12.77 -9.18 2.46
C ARG A 297 -12.22 -10.34 3.26
N ILE A 298 -11.08 -10.87 2.82
CA ILE A 298 -10.26 -11.73 3.68
C ILE A 298 -9.36 -10.83 4.49
N VAL A 299 -9.34 -11.07 5.79
CA VAL A 299 -8.50 -10.39 6.76
C VAL A 299 -7.61 -11.43 7.42
N VAL A 300 -6.30 -11.22 7.33
CA VAL A 300 -5.27 -12.02 8.01
C VAL A 300 -4.63 -11.15 9.08
N VAL A 301 -4.63 -11.61 10.33
CA VAL A 301 -4.00 -10.93 11.46
C VAL A 301 -2.80 -11.73 11.91
N ALA A 302 -1.64 -11.09 11.98
CA ALA A 302 -0.40 -11.72 12.40
C ALA A 302 0.24 -10.94 13.55
N LEU A 303 0.74 -11.66 14.55
CA LEU A 303 1.34 -11.11 15.76
C LEU A 303 2.86 -11.28 15.72
N LEU A 304 3.62 -10.24 16.04
CA LEU A 304 5.08 -10.28 16.01
C LEU A 304 5.60 -11.34 16.99
N SER A 305 6.36 -12.30 16.47
CA SER A 305 6.93 -13.41 17.25
C SER A 305 8.45 -13.39 17.32
N ALA A 306 9.13 -12.81 16.33
CA ALA A 306 10.58 -12.66 16.33
C ALA A 306 11.07 -11.48 15.48
N VAL A 307 12.27 -11.01 15.79
CA VAL A 307 13.02 -10.04 14.98
C VAL A 307 14.41 -10.61 14.70
N ALA A 308 14.91 -10.45 13.48
CA ALA A 308 16.23 -10.91 13.09
C ALA A 308 16.94 -9.90 12.16
N GLY A 309 18.25 -9.74 12.30
CA GLY A 309 19.04 -8.79 11.54
C GLY A 309 20.37 -8.49 12.22
N PRO A 310 21.21 -7.61 11.64
CA PRO A 310 22.57 -7.33 12.15
C PRO A 310 22.63 -6.85 13.60
N ASP A 311 21.55 -6.23 14.10
CA ASP A 311 21.45 -5.71 15.48
C ASP A 311 20.21 -6.24 16.24
N ALA A 312 19.77 -7.46 15.92
CA ALA A 312 18.58 -8.10 16.54
C ALA A 312 18.90 -8.85 17.84
#